data_AF-K0T288-F1
#
_entry.id   AF-K0T288-F1
#
_cell.length_a   1.000
_cell.length_b   1.000
_cell.length_c   1.000
_cell.angle_alpha   90.00
_cell.angle_beta   90.00
_cell.angle_gamma   90.00
#
_symmetry.space_group_name_H-M   'P 1'
#
loop_
_entity.id
_entity.type
_entity.pdbx_description
1 polymer ?
#
loop_
_entity_poly.entity_id
_entity_poly.type
_entity_poly.pdbx_seq_one_letter_code
_entity_poly.pdbx_strand_id
1 'polypeptide(L)'
;MERSPHVMLVGEGAEEFGRGLPREARVEFAEDVGYFVTERRAEQLRRVQDSEDGPDGGGTAAARLDHDARDDKFGTVGCVAVSPTHIAAATSTGGMTGQRWGRVGDSPVIGAGTYSSRLCGF
;
A
#
# COMPACT_ATOMS: atom_id res chain seq x y z
N MET A 1 -8.72 13.22 -1.83
CA MET A 1 -8.24 14.62 -1.75
C MET A 1 -9.30 15.64 -2.17
N GLU A 2 -10.06 15.43 -3.24
CA GLU A 2 -10.95 16.48 -3.80
C GLU A 2 -12.36 16.55 -3.20
N ARG A 3 -12.75 15.55 -2.38
CA ARG A 3 -14.13 15.34 -1.93
C ARG A 3 -14.30 15.29 -0.41
N SER A 4 -13.27 15.64 0.34
CA SER A 4 -13.33 15.78 1.80
C SER A 4 -12.36 16.88 2.25
N PRO A 5 -12.59 17.50 3.43
CA PRO A 5 -11.64 18.47 3.99
C PRO A 5 -10.40 17.79 4.63
N HIS A 6 -10.30 16.47 4.58
CA HIS A 6 -9.26 15.69 5.25
C HIS A 6 -8.22 15.18 4.25
N VAL A 7 -6.96 15.11 4.69
CA VAL A 7 -5.84 14.63 3.87
C VAL A 7 -5.75 13.10 3.87
N MET A 8 -6.06 12.45 5.00
CA MET A 8 -5.91 11.02 5.20
C MET A 8 -7.13 10.45 5.93
N LEU A 9 -7.62 9.31 5.45
CA LEU A 9 -8.65 8.49 6.08
C LEU A 9 -8.10 7.05 6.18
N VAL A 10 -8.47 6.32 7.23
CA VAL A 10 -7.98 4.94 7.47
C VAL A 10 -9.11 4.02 7.93
N GLY A 11 -8.95 2.72 7.69
CA GLY A 11 -9.85 1.68 8.16
C GLY A 11 -11.26 1.76 7.57
N GLU A 12 -12.24 1.24 8.32
CA GLU A 12 -13.63 1.09 7.89
C GLU A 12 -14.27 2.41 7.44
N GLY A 13 -14.02 3.51 8.17
CA GLY A 13 -14.56 4.83 7.81
C GLY A 13 -14.03 5.36 6.46
N ALA A 14 -12.83 4.95 6.04
CA ALA A 14 -12.32 5.29 4.71
C ALA A 14 -13.05 4.53 3.59
N GLU A 15 -13.38 3.26 3.85
CA GLU A 15 -14.16 2.45 2.91
C GLU A 15 -15.60 2.94 2.80
N GLU A 16 -16.24 3.25 3.93
CA GLU A 16 -17.59 3.84 3.97
C GLU A 16 -17.63 5.15 3.19
N PHE A 17 -16.65 6.04 3.43
CA PHE A 17 -16.53 7.28 2.68
C PHE A 17 -16.40 7.02 1.17
N GLY A 18 -15.51 6.11 0.75
CA GLY A 18 -15.29 5.78 -0.66
C GLY A 18 -16.53 5.17 -1.33
N ARG A 19 -17.26 4.29 -0.64
CA ARG A 19 -18.54 3.71 -1.11
C ARG A 19 -19.67 4.74 -1.12
N GLY A 20 -19.61 5.77 -0.29
CA GLY A 20 -20.58 6.85 -0.24
C GLY A 20 -20.43 7.89 -1.35
N LEU A 21 -19.31 7.91 -2.08
CA LEU A 21 -19.07 8.90 -3.14
C LEU A 21 -20.06 8.77 -4.32
N PRO A 22 -20.39 9.87 -5.02
CA PRO A 22 -21.15 9.83 -6.27
C PRO A 22 -20.53 8.87 -7.30
N ARG A 23 -21.36 8.28 -8.16
CA ARG A 23 -20.94 7.20 -9.08
C ARG A 23 -19.77 7.60 -9.98
N GLU A 24 -19.76 8.84 -10.44
CA GLU A 24 -18.71 9.43 -11.29
C GLU A 24 -17.36 9.63 -10.60
N ALA A 25 -17.34 9.65 -9.27
CA ALA A 25 -16.14 9.81 -8.44
C ALA A 25 -15.77 8.52 -7.68
N ARG A 26 -16.57 7.47 -7.83
CA ARG A 26 -16.40 6.20 -7.12
C ARG A 26 -15.48 5.29 -7.92
N VAL A 27 -14.49 4.70 -7.24
CA VAL A 27 -13.71 3.59 -7.77
C VAL A 27 -14.45 2.28 -7.57
N GLU A 28 -14.23 1.31 -8.45
CA GLU A 28 -14.77 -0.03 -8.26
C GLU A 28 -14.18 -0.67 -7.00
N PHE A 29 -15.06 -1.23 -6.17
CA PHE A 29 -14.66 -2.00 -5.01
C PHE A 29 -14.77 -3.47 -5.35
N ALA A 30 -13.77 -4.26 -4.97
CA ALA A 30 -13.89 -5.70 -5.00
C ALA A 30 -15.09 -6.15 -4.14
N GLU A 31 -15.83 -7.14 -4.62
CA GLU A 31 -16.96 -7.73 -3.90
C GLU A 31 -16.49 -8.51 -2.66
N ASP A 32 -15.33 -9.15 -2.76
CA ASP A 32 -14.68 -9.87 -1.67
C ASP A 32 -13.15 -9.71 -1.71
N VAL A 33 -12.50 -9.95 -0.56
CA VAL A 33 -11.05 -9.82 -0.39
C VAL A 33 -10.27 -10.80 -1.28
N GLY A 34 -10.87 -11.92 -1.67
CA GLY A 34 -10.29 -12.94 -2.54
C GLY A 34 -9.88 -12.40 -3.91
N TYR A 35 -10.50 -11.32 -4.39
CA TYR A 35 -10.05 -10.61 -5.60
C TYR A 35 -8.56 -10.23 -5.57
N PHE A 36 -8.04 -9.87 -4.39
CA PHE A 36 -6.64 -9.47 -4.22
C PHE A 36 -5.70 -10.63 -3.87
N VAL A 37 -6.24 -11.83 -3.60
CA VAL A 37 -5.46 -12.99 -3.20
C VAL A 37 -4.94 -13.71 -4.43
N THR A 38 -3.63 -13.96 -4.48
CA THR A 38 -2.98 -14.73 -5.54
C THR A 38 -2.21 -15.89 -4.95
N GLU A 39 -2.11 -17.00 -5.68
CA GLU A 39 -1.37 -18.19 -5.24
C GLU A 39 0.07 -17.84 -4.84
N ARG A 40 0.73 -16.99 -5.64
CA ARG A 40 2.09 -16.49 -5.36
C ARG A 40 2.20 -15.80 -4.00
N ARG A 41 1.27 -14.89 -3.67
CA ARG A 41 1.31 -14.17 -2.38
C ARG A 41 0.92 -15.08 -1.21
N ALA A 42 0.00 -16.03 -1.41
CA ALA A 42 -0.35 -17.02 -0.40
C ALA A 42 0.82 -17.96 -0.08
N GLU A 43 1.61 -18.36 -1.08
CA GLU A 43 2.86 -19.12 -0.88
C GLU A 43 3.93 -18.33 -0.12
N GLN A 44 4.10 -17.05 -0.44
CA GLN A 44 5.03 -16.19 0.30
C GLN A 44 4.63 -16.07 1.78
N LEU A 45 3.34 -15.92 2.08
CA LEU A 45 2.87 -15.90 3.46
C LEU A 45 3.14 -17.22 4.19
N ARG A 46 2.86 -18.36 3.55
CA ARG A 46 3.16 -19.69 4.13
C ARG A 46 4.64 -19.82 4.51
N ARG A 47 5.56 -19.41 3.62
CA ARG A 47 7.00 -19.43 3.90
C ARG A 47 7.40 -18.57 5.11
N VAL A 48 6.74 -17.43 5.31
CA VAL A 48 6.98 -16.55 6.47
C VAL A 48 6.41 -17.15 7.75
N GLN A 49 5.28 -17.87 7.68
CA GLN A 49 4.67 -18.54 8.83
C GLN A 49 5.46 -19.79 9.26
N ASP A 50 6.04 -20.50 8.30
CA ASP A 50 6.82 -21.72 8.54
C ASP A 50 8.28 -21.42 8.97
N SER A 51 8.73 -20.15 8.93
CA SER A 51 10.07 -19.77 9.37
C SER A 51 10.15 -19.69 10.90
N GLU A 52 11.29 -20.09 11.47
CA GLU A 52 11.50 -20.10 12.94
C GLU A 52 11.44 -18.69 13.57
N ASP A 53 11.55 -17.64 12.75
CA ASP A 53 11.40 -16.25 13.19
C ASP A 53 9.93 -15.81 13.32
N GLY A 54 8.96 -16.52 12.73
CA GLY A 54 7.53 -16.19 12.78
C GLY A 54 7.17 -14.71 12.49
N PRO A 55 5.90 -14.33 12.62
CA PRO A 55 5.51 -12.91 12.65
C PRO A 55 5.79 -12.22 14.00
N ASP A 56 6.21 -12.99 15.01
CA ASP A 56 6.39 -12.57 16.41
C ASP A 56 7.83 -12.63 16.93
N GLY A 57 8.75 -13.26 16.20
CA GLY A 57 10.16 -13.24 16.55
C GLY A 57 10.73 -11.85 16.25
N GLY A 58 11.22 -11.17 17.27
CA GLY A 58 11.84 -9.85 17.19
C GLY A 58 13.14 -9.78 16.36
N GLY A 59 13.36 -10.74 15.46
CA GLY A 59 14.45 -10.76 14.50
C GLY A 59 14.11 -9.91 13.28
N THR A 60 15.09 -9.14 12.83
CA THR A 60 15.04 -8.34 11.59
C THR A 60 14.83 -9.17 10.31
N ALA A 61 14.74 -10.50 10.42
CA ALA A 61 14.48 -11.44 9.32
C ALA A 61 12.99 -11.56 8.94
N ALA A 62 12.04 -11.30 9.85
CA ALA A 62 10.61 -11.16 9.51
C ALA A 62 10.31 -9.80 8.86
N ALA A 63 11.20 -8.83 9.05
CA ALA A 63 11.29 -7.60 8.29
C ALA A 63 12.15 -7.75 7.03
N ARG A 64 12.27 -8.99 6.49
CA ARG A 64 12.52 -9.15 5.06
C ARG A 64 11.32 -8.54 4.35
N LEU A 65 11.41 -7.24 4.11
CA LEU A 65 10.91 -6.66 2.88
C LEU A 65 11.29 -7.62 1.75
N ASP A 66 10.48 -7.72 0.70
CA ASP A 66 10.63 -8.60 -0.46
C ASP A 66 12.02 -8.42 -1.20
N HIS A 67 13.16 -8.23 -0.56
CA HIS A 67 14.40 -7.65 -1.09
C HIS A 67 15.61 -8.61 -1.05
N ASP A 68 15.49 -9.77 -0.39
CA ASP A 68 16.65 -10.67 -0.19
C ASP A 68 16.85 -11.70 -1.32
N ALA A 69 15.92 -11.81 -2.27
CA ALA A 69 16.14 -12.50 -3.52
C ALA A 69 16.17 -11.46 -4.64
N ARG A 70 17.22 -11.51 -5.47
CA ARG A 70 17.56 -10.53 -6.53
C ARG A 70 16.51 -10.37 -7.65
N ASP A 71 15.26 -10.82 -7.44
CA ASP A 71 14.13 -10.74 -8.36
C ASP A 71 12.76 -10.46 -7.69
N ASP A 72 12.69 -10.31 -6.36
CA ASP A 72 11.42 -10.00 -5.70
C ASP A 72 11.16 -8.48 -5.73
N LYS A 73 10.41 -8.04 -6.75
CA LYS A 73 10.02 -6.63 -6.89
C LYS A 73 9.09 -6.23 -5.75
N PHE A 74 9.42 -5.12 -5.09
CA PHE A 74 8.62 -4.39 -4.12
C PHE A 74 7.10 -4.54 -4.38
N GLY A 75 6.32 -4.98 -3.39
CA GLY A 75 4.85 -5.04 -3.48
C GLY A 75 4.15 -3.67 -3.57
N THR A 76 4.90 -2.61 -3.80
CA THR A 76 4.48 -1.22 -3.90
C THR A 76 4.60 -0.76 -5.34
N VAL A 77 3.60 -0.04 -5.82
CA VAL A 77 3.60 0.62 -7.12
C VAL A 77 3.53 2.13 -6.90
N GLY A 78 4.20 2.88 -7.76
CA GLY A 78 4.21 4.34 -7.72
C GLY A 78 4.26 4.92 -9.13
N CYS A 79 3.74 6.13 -9.28
CA CYS A 79 3.82 6.89 -10.53
C CYS A 79 4.04 8.36 -10.22
N VAL A 80 4.97 8.96 -10.95
CA VAL A 80 5.16 10.41 -11.00
C VAL A 80 4.88 10.87 -12.43
N ALA A 81 3.99 11.85 -12.56
CA ALA A 81 3.66 12.48 -13.82
C ALA A 81 4.04 13.97 -13.77
N VAL A 82 4.70 14.45 -14.83
CA VAL A 82 5.16 15.83 -14.95
C VAL A 82 4.48 16.49 -16.13
N SER A 83 3.94 17.68 -15.90
CA SER A 83 3.43 18.60 -16.91
C SER A 83 4.22 19.91 -16.84
N PRO A 84 4.06 20.83 -17.82
CA PRO A 84 4.76 22.11 -17.79
C PRO A 84 4.49 22.98 -16.53
N THR A 85 3.40 22.72 -15.82
CA THR A 85 2.96 23.55 -14.68
C THR A 85 2.84 22.80 -13.35
N HIS A 86 2.78 21.47 -13.39
CA HIS A 86 2.51 20.64 -12.21
C HIS A 86 3.26 19.31 -12.26
N ILE A 87 3.60 18.82 -11.07
CA ILE A 87 4.00 17.44 -10.83
C ILE A 87 2.87 16.80 -10.01
N ALA A 88 2.59 15.53 -10.27
CA ALA A 88 1.72 14.70 -9.45
C ALA A 88 2.45 13.40 -9.13
N ALA A 89 2.25 12.90 -7.91
CA ALA A 89 2.78 11.62 -7.46
C ALA A 89 1.67 10.82 -6.77
N ALA A 90 1.70 9.51 -6.96
CA ALA A 90 0.80 8.59 -6.29
C ALA A 90 1.52 7.26 -6.02
N THR A 91 1.35 6.72 -4.81
CA THR A 91 1.91 5.43 -4.38
C THR A 91 0.79 4.57 -3.79
N SER A 92 0.81 3.27 -4.11
CA SER A 92 -0.13 2.28 -3.59
C SER A 92 0.60 0.99 -3.25
N THR A 93 0.16 0.32 -2.19
CA THR A 93 0.78 -0.91 -1.70
C THR A 93 -0.24 -1.84 -1.05
N GLY A 94 -0.01 -3.14 -1.14
CA GLY A 94 -0.70 -4.14 -0.32
C GLY A 94 -0.09 -4.28 1.09
N GLY A 95 1.02 -3.58 1.37
CA GLY A 95 1.77 -3.69 2.62
C GLY A 95 2.89 -4.73 2.54
N MET A 96 3.19 -5.36 3.67
CA MET A 96 4.23 -6.40 3.77
C MET A 96 3.61 -7.77 4.00
N THR A 97 4.23 -8.80 3.42
CA THR A 97 3.93 -10.20 3.74
C THR A 97 4.14 -10.44 5.24
N GLY A 98 3.18 -11.06 5.92
CA GLY A 98 3.27 -11.32 7.36
C GLY A 98 3.11 -10.08 8.25
N GLN A 99 2.65 -8.94 7.71
CA GLN A 99 2.44 -7.73 8.52
C GLN A 99 1.43 -7.96 9.66
N ARG A 100 1.70 -7.36 10.81
CA ARG A 100 0.73 -7.30 11.91
C ARG A 100 -0.46 -6.42 11.54
N TRP A 101 -1.63 -6.76 12.08
CA TRP A 101 -2.86 -6.00 11.87
C TRP A 101 -2.68 -4.51 12.22
N GLY A 102 -3.23 -3.64 11.39
CA GLY A 102 -3.16 -2.19 11.59
C GLY A 102 -1.77 -1.57 11.39
N ARG A 103 -0.73 -2.33 11.02
CA ARG A 103 0.57 -1.75 10.63
C ARG A 103 0.40 -0.90 9.37
N VAL A 104 0.91 0.32 9.41
CA VAL A 104 0.92 1.26 8.28
C VAL A 104 2.36 1.46 7.79
N GLY A 105 2.58 1.30 6.48
CA GLY A 105 3.86 1.57 5.83
C GLY A 105 4.01 3.04 5.41
N ASP A 106 5.04 3.34 4.63
CA ASP A 106 5.34 4.70 4.14
C ASP A 106 4.42 5.16 3.02
N SER A 107 3.87 4.25 2.20
CA SER A 107 3.11 4.60 0.99
C SER A 107 1.96 5.59 1.19
N PRO A 108 1.09 5.49 2.22
CA PRO A 108 0.03 6.48 2.43
C PRO A 108 0.50 7.74 3.21
N VAL A 109 1.77 7.82 3.61
CA VAL A 109 2.32 8.90 4.44
C VAL A 109 2.98 9.96 3.54
N ILE A 110 2.36 11.14 3.47
CA ILE A 110 2.86 12.27 2.68
C ILE A 110 4.26 12.69 3.17
N GLY A 111 5.21 12.75 2.26
CA GLY A 111 6.62 13.07 2.55
C GLY A 111 7.49 11.86 2.91
N ALA A 112 6.90 10.67 3.06
CA ALA A 112 7.64 9.42 3.25
C ALA A 112 7.59 8.54 1.99
N GLY A 113 6.39 8.03 1.63
CA GLY A 113 6.21 7.16 0.47
C GLY A 113 5.57 7.83 -0.75
N THR A 114 4.99 9.01 -0.58
CA THR A 114 4.49 9.84 -1.68
C THR A 114 4.73 11.31 -1.37
N TYR A 115 5.27 12.06 -2.32
CA TYR A 115 5.40 13.50 -2.21
C TYR A 115 5.33 14.16 -3.58
N SER A 116 4.72 15.35 -3.63
CA SER A 116 4.82 16.18 -4.82
C SER A 116 4.74 17.66 -4.47
N SER A 117 5.52 18.44 -5.21
CA SER A 117 5.57 19.89 -5.20
C SER A 117 5.74 20.39 -6.63
N ARG A 118 5.76 21.72 -6.82
CA ARG A 118 6.08 22.30 -8.14
C ARG A 118 7.52 22.06 -8.59
N LEU A 119 8.43 21.66 -7.68
CA LEU A 119 9.86 21.51 -7.96
C LEU A 119 10.29 20.05 -8.12
N CYS A 120 9.68 19.14 -7.36
CA CYS A 120 10.00 17.71 -7.36
C CYS A 120 8.84 16.86 -6.83
N GLY A 121 8.91 15.55 -7.07
CA GLY A 121 8.01 14.55 -6.47
C GLY A 121 8.57 13.13 -6.59
N PHE A 122 8.05 12.23 -5.74
CA PHE A 122 8.36 10.81 -5.68
C PHE A 122 7.13 10.01 -5.23
#